data_AF-A0A7J7MGZ9-F1
#
_entry.id   AF-A0A7J7MGZ9-F1
#
_cell.length_a   1.000
_cell.length_b   1.000
_cell.length_c   1.000
_cell.angle_alpha   90.00
_cell.angle_beta   90.00
_cell.angle_gamma   90.00
#
_symmetry.space_group_name_H-M   'P 1'
#
loop_
_entity.id
_entity.type
_entity.pdbx_description
1 polymer ?
#
loop_
_entity_poly.entity_id
_entity_poly.type
_entity_poly.pdbx_seq_one_letter_code
_entity_poly.pdbx_strand_id
1 'polypeptide(L)'
;MIANKGESEEDLVDILFRLQDCCNLEFPITTDNIKAVILGVSDTSATVIEWAMSELMKNPRAMEKAQAELVIKETLRLHPPTPLLIPRECREQCEIDRYEIPTKTKVIVNAWVIGRDPEHWKDSESFEPERFDGGDINYKGTNFEFITFCASRRMCPGILFGIANVELPPVQLVYQFDWKLPNRVKPNELDMTESLGATIKTKNKKLELSSHFVWAMEKNPQNGKIILNELSDYQMPHCTQNMESSSLME
;
A
#
# COMPACT_ATOMS: atom_id res chain seq x y z
N MET A 1 16.18 -2.44 -38.53
CA MET A 1 16.73 -2.20 -37.18
C MET A 1 16.91 -3.56 -36.53
N ILE A 2 18.14 -3.90 -36.18
CA ILE A 2 18.50 -5.23 -35.66
C ILE A 2 17.93 -5.34 -34.26
N ALA A 3 17.03 -6.31 -34.05
CA ALA A 3 16.61 -6.72 -32.73
C ALA A 3 17.81 -7.31 -32.00
N ASN A 4 18.27 -6.65 -30.94
CA ASN A 4 19.26 -7.22 -30.05
C ASN A 4 18.62 -8.38 -29.28
N LYS A 5 19.31 -9.51 -29.32
CA LYS A 5 18.88 -10.79 -28.79
C LYS A 5 19.40 -10.90 -27.34
N GLY A 6 18.49 -10.77 -26.38
CA GLY A 6 18.59 -11.33 -25.02
C GLY A 6 19.75 -10.85 -24.13
N GLU A 7 19.59 -9.70 -23.47
CA GLU A 7 20.02 -9.56 -22.09
C GLU A 7 18.78 -9.77 -21.24
N SER A 8 18.76 -10.79 -20.37
CA SER A 8 17.75 -10.86 -19.31
C SER A 8 17.96 -9.63 -18.43
N GLU A 9 16.94 -8.79 -18.31
CA GLU A 9 16.97 -7.65 -17.40
C GLU A 9 17.26 -8.17 -15.99
N GLU A 10 18.38 -7.74 -15.40
CA GLU A 10 18.82 -8.18 -14.07
C GLU A 10 17.86 -7.63 -13.02
N ASP A 11 17.24 -8.51 -12.23
CA ASP A 11 16.31 -8.12 -11.18
C ASP A 11 16.96 -8.13 -9.78
N LEU A 12 16.21 -7.68 -8.76
CA LEU A 12 16.69 -7.66 -7.38
C LEU A 12 17.10 -9.05 -6.87
N VAL A 13 16.41 -10.10 -7.31
CA VAL A 13 16.67 -11.48 -6.92
C VAL A 13 17.98 -11.96 -7.55
N ASP A 14 18.21 -11.63 -8.82
CA ASP A 14 19.48 -11.90 -9.51
C ASP A 14 20.67 -11.23 -8.79
N ILE A 15 20.51 -9.95 -8.40
CA ILE A 15 21.54 -9.22 -7.64
C ILE A 15 21.81 -9.91 -6.30
N LEU A 16 20.77 -10.31 -5.57
CA LEU A 16 20.90 -10.97 -4.27
C LEU A 16 21.58 -12.34 -4.38
N PHE A 17 21.27 -13.14 -5.39
CA PHE A 17 21.96 -14.41 -5.65
C PHE A 17 23.42 -14.19 -6.06
N ARG A 18 23.70 -13.19 -6.89
CA ARG A 18 25.07 -12.83 -7.24
C ARG A 18 25.88 -12.42 -6.01
N LEU A 19 25.30 -11.65 -5.08
CA LEU A 19 25.97 -11.28 -3.83
C LEU A 19 26.23 -12.49 -2.92
N GLN A 20 25.34 -13.49 -2.94
CA GLN A 20 25.53 -14.76 -2.26
C GLN A 20 26.69 -15.58 -2.86
N ASP A 21 26.84 -15.57 -4.18
CA ASP A 21 27.82 -16.41 -4.89
C ASP A 21 29.21 -15.76 -5.05
N CYS A 22 29.28 -14.43 -5.19
CA CYS A 22 30.52 -13.74 -5.62
C CYS A 22 31.29 -13.06 -4.48
N CYS A 23 30.66 -12.80 -3.34
CA CYS A 23 31.25 -11.97 -2.31
C CYS A 23 31.64 -12.82 -1.10
N ASN A 24 32.95 -12.90 -0.80
CA ASN A 24 33.46 -13.29 0.52
C ASN A 24 33.14 -12.17 1.52
N LEU A 25 31.85 -11.91 1.74
CA LEU A 25 31.38 -11.01 2.78
C LEU A 25 31.82 -11.57 4.14
N GLU A 26 32.25 -10.69 5.04
CA GLU A 26 32.52 -11.05 6.44
C GLU A 26 31.31 -11.75 7.09
N PHE A 27 30.11 -11.40 6.61
CA PHE A 27 28.84 -12.03 6.96
C PHE A 27 28.14 -12.53 5.69
N PRO A 28 28.20 -13.85 5.39
CA PRO A 28 27.59 -14.41 4.19
C PRO A 28 26.08 -14.21 4.14
N ILE A 29 25.57 -13.81 2.97
CA ILE A 29 24.13 -13.75 2.71
C ILE A 29 23.64 -15.17 2.44
N THR A 30 22.71 -15.64 3.27
CA THR A 30 22.08 -16.94 3.10
C THR A 30 20.78 -16.82 2.32
N THR A 31 20.29 -17.93 1.76
CA THR A 31 18.99 -17.97 1.08
C THR A 31 17.85 -17.56 2.02
N ASP A 32 17.98 -17.80 3.32
CA ASP A 32 17.00 -17.33 4.31
C ASP A 32 17.02 -15.81 4.47
N ASN A 33 18.18 -15.16 4.33
CA ASN A 33 18.26 -13.70 4.29
C ASN A 33 17.58 -13.14 3.04
N ILE A 34 17.80 -13.75 1.88
CA ILE A 34 17.16 -13.35 0.61
C ILE A 34 15.63 -13.49 0.73
N LYS A 35 15.14 -14.63 1.22
CA LYS A 35 13.71 -14.86 1.47
C LYS A 35 13.12 -13.82 2.44
N ALA A 36 13.84 -13.48 3.50
CA ALA A 36 13.38 -12.49 4.48
C ALA A 36 13.23 -11.09 3.86
N VAL A 37 14.16 -10.69 2.98
CA VAL A 37 14.09 -9.40 2.25
C VAL A 37 12.86 -9.37 1.34
N ILE A 38 12.66 -10.42 0.54
CA ILE A 38 11.52 -10.51 -0.41
C ILE A 38 10.18 -10.50 0.36
N LEU A 39 10.08 -11.30 1.43
CA LEU A 39 8.87 -11.41 2.22
C LEU A 39 8.51 -10.08 2.91
N GLY A 40 9.52 -9.39 3.47
CA GLY A 40 9.30 -8.15 4.22
C GLY A 40 8.70 -7.03 3.38
N VAL A 41 9.06 -6.94 2.09
CA VAL A 41 8.51 -5.89 1.24
C VAL A 41 7.11 -6.21 0.74
N SER A 42 6.86 -7.45 0.31
CA SER A 42 5.60 -7.78 -0.36
C SER A 42 4.38 -7.56 0.54
N ASP A 43 4.41 -8.08 1.77
CA ASP A 43 3.25 -8.02 2.68
C ASP A 43 2.97 -6.59 3.17
N THR A 44 4.02 -5.79 3.40
CA THR A 44 3.88 -4.40 3.84
C THR A 44 3.37 -3.49 2.73
N SER A 45 3.90 -3.63 1.50
CA SER A 45 3.43 -2.84 0.35
C SER A 45 1.96 -3.13 0.02
N ALA A 46 1.55 -4.40 0.01
CA ALA A 46 0.16 -4.78 -0.21
C ALA A 46 -0.78 -4.15 0.83
N THR A 47 -0.37 -4.19 2.10
CA THR A 47 -1.10 -3.58 3.22
C THR A 47 -1.29 -2.08 3.01
N VAL A 48 -0.24 -1.35 2.59
CA VAL A 48 -0.33 0.09 2.33
C VAL A 48 -1.28 0.39 1.18
N ILE A 49 -1.24 -0.37 0.09
CA ILE A 49 -2.15 -0.20 -1.05
C ILE A 49 -3.59 -0.45 -0.62
N GLU A 50 -3.85 -1.49 0.18
CA GLU A 50 -5.18 -1.81 0.69
C GLU A 50 -5.75 -0.67 1.56
N TRP A 51 -4.96 -0.14 2.50
CA TRP A 51 -5.38 1.00 3.31
C TRP A 51 -5.56 2.28 2.51
N ALA A 52 -4.64 2.57 1.58
CA ALA A 52 -4.74 3.75 0.72
C ALA A 52 -6.02 3.71 -0.10
N MET A 53 -6.32 2.58 -0.74
CA MET A 53 -7.57 2.42 -1.48
C MET A 53 -8.80 2.54 -0.57
N SER A 54 -8.76 1.95 0.63
CA SER A 54 -9.86 2.03 1.60
C SER A 54 -10.16 3.48 2.01
N GLU A 55 -9.13 4.26 2.34
CA GLU A 55 -9.26 5.66 2.71
C GLU A 55 -9.73 6.53 1.53
N LEU A 56 -9.23 6.29 0.32
CA LEU A 56 -9.72 7.01 -0.86
C LEU A 56 -11.21 6.71 -1.11
N MET A 57 -11.62 5.44 -1.02
CA MET A 57 -13.02 5.03 -1.18
C MET A 57 -13.94 5.64 -0.12
N LYS A 58 -13.46 5.78 1.12
CA LYS A 58 -14.17 6.45 2.22
C LYS A 58 -14.23 7.97 2.04
N ASN A 59 -13.25 8.56 1.36
CA ASN A 59 -13.10 10.01 1.19
C ASN A 59 -13.10 10.42 -0.31
N PRO A 60 -14.27 10.51 -0.97
CA PRO A 60 -14.36 10.88 -2.40
C PRO A 60 -13.67 12.20 -2.76
N ARG A 61 -13.61 13.16 -1.82
CA ARG A 61 -12.89 14.44 -2.02
C ARG A 61 -11.38 14.24 -2.14
N ALA A 62 -10.80 13.40 -1.29
CA ALA A 62 -9.39 13.06 -1.35
C ALA A 62 -9.09 12.21 -2.59
N MET A 63 -10.02 11.34 -3.01
CA MET A 63 -9.92 10.58 -4.24
C MET A 63 -9.83 11.46 -5.50
N GLU A 64 -10.62 12.53 -5.57
CA GLU A 64 -10.61 13.46 -6.72
C GLU A 64 -9.29 14.23 -6.84
N LYS A 65 -8.67 14.57 -5.70
CA LYS A 65 -7.42 15.32 -5.62
C LYS A 65 -6.20 14.45 -5.33
N ALA A 66 -6.33 13.14 -5.50
CA ALA A 66 -5.34 12.17 -5.05
C ALA A 66 -3.96 12.43 -5.68
N GLN A 67 -3.03 12.91 -4.86
CA GLN A 67 -1.61 12.95 -5.21
C GLN A 67 -0.93 11.74 -4.56
N ALA A 68 -0.23 10.95 -5.38
CA ALA A 68 0.37 9.68 -4.99
C ALA A 68 1.18 9.78 -3.69
N GLU A 69 2.13 10.71 -3.64
CA GLU A 69 3.01 10.91 -2.50
C GLU A 69 2.23 11.27 -1.23
N LEU A 70 1.30 12.23 -1.31
CA LEU A 70 0.55 12.75 -0.16
C LEU A 70 -0.38 11.69 0.42
N VAL A 71 -1.09 10.97 -0.44
CA VAL A 71 -1.99 9.87 -0.06
C VAL A 71 -1.21 8.77 0.66
N ILE A 72 -0.04 8.40 0.15
CA ILE A 72 0.78 7.37 0.78
C ILE A 72 1.33 7.82 2.12
N LYS A 73 1.81 9.07 2.26
CA LYS A 73 2.27 9.58 3.55
C LYS A 73 1.16 9.56 4.60
N GLU A 74 -0.04 10.01 4.25
CA GLU A 74 -1.18 10.03 5.16
C GLU A 74 -1.68 8.62 5.49
N THR A 75 -1.67 7.72 4.50
CA THR A 75 -1.96 6.30 4.72
C THR A 75 -0.96 5.69 5.69
N LEU A 76 0.34 5.95 5.54
CA LEU A 76 1.39 5.43 6.41
C LEU A 76 1.35 6.04 7.83
N ARG A 77 0.81 7.25 7.98
CA ARG A 77 0.62 7.90 9.29
C ARG A 77 -0.51 7.24 10.06
N LEU A 78 -1.67 7.07 9.41
CA LEU A 78 -2.86 6.48 10.04
C LEU A 78 -2.78 4.96 10.10
N HIS A 79 -2.28 4.29 9.08
CA HIS A 79 -2.24 2.83 9.01
C HIS A 79 -0.82 2.32 8.78
N PRO A 80 0.11 2.57 9.72
CA PRO A 80 1.46 2.05 9.60
C PRO A 80 1.39 0.52 9.57
N PRO A 81 1.95 -0.17 8.56
CA PRO A 81 1.91 -1.62 8.49
C PRO A 81 2.44 -2.27 9.76
N THR A 82 3.47 -1.67 10.36
CA THR A 82 4.08 -2.10 11.63
C THR A 82 3.77 -1.05 12.72
N PRO A 83 2.63 -1.12 13.43
CA PRO A 83 2.23 -0.12 14.42
C PRO A 83 3.13 -0.11 15.66
N LEU A 84 3.55 -1.30 16.07
CA LEU A 84 4.53 -1.53 17.13
C LEU A 84 5.84 -1.90 16.44
N LEU A 85 6.77 -0.96 16.40
CA LEU A 85 8.04 -1.15 15.73
C LEU A 85 8.82 -2.32 16.37
N ILE A 86 9.69 -2.93 15.57
CA ILE A 86 10.43 -4.15 15.95
C ILE A 86 11.10 -3.96 17.33
N PRO A 87 10.80 -4.82 18.32
CA PRO A 87 11.34 -4.70 19.67
C PRO A 87 12.86 -4.63 19.68
N ARG A 88 13.41 -3.77 20.54
CA ARG A 88 14.85 -3.59 20.75
C ARG A 88 15.21 -4.01 22.16
N GLU A 89 16.33 -4.71 22.31
CA GLU A 89 16.85 -5.07 23.62
C GLU A 89 17.94 -4.09 24.03
N CYS A 90 17.82 -3.53 25.24
CA CYS A 90 18.81 -2.62 25.81
C CYS A 90 20.12 -3.37 26.08
N ARG A 91 21.24 -2.85 25.55
CA ARG A 91 22.56 -3.51 25.63
C ARG A 91 23.34 -3.15 26.87
N GLU A 92 23.02 -2.02 27.46
CA GLU A 92 23.62 -1.47 28.66
C GLU A 92 22.54 -0.68 29.42
N GLN A 93 22.77 -0.42 30.69
CA GLN A 93 21.87 0.41 31.48
C GLN A 93 21.91 1.84 30.95
N CYS A 94 20.76 2.44 30.69
CA CYS A 94 20.64 3.81 30.24
C CYS A 94 19.47 4.53 30.90
N GLU A 95 19.35 5.83 30.68
CA GLU A 95 18.23 6.65 31.16
C GLU A 95 17.48 7.23 29.96
N ILE A 96 16.14 7.12 29.97
CA ILE A 96 15.25 7.75 28.98
C ILE A 96 14.20 8.53 29.74
N ASP A 97 14.13 9.85 29.53
CA ASP A 97 13.17 10.74 30.22
C ASP A 97 13.11 10.51 31.74
N ARG A 98 14.28 10.44 32.40
CA ARG A 98 14.43 10.18 33.85
C ARG A 98 14.04 8.78 34.31
N TYR A 99 13.68 7.88 33.39
CA TYR A 99 13.49 6.47 33.69
C TYR A 99 14.78 5.71 33.45
N GLU A 100 15.25 5.02 34.49
CA GLU A 100 16.35 4.07 34.38
C GLU A 100 15.86 2.81 33.65
N ILE A 101 16.52 2.47 32.54
CA ILE A 101 16.22 1.31 31.70
C ILE A 101 17.34 0.28 31.90
N PRO A 102 17.05 -0.83 32.61
CA PRO A 102 18.05 -1.88 32.83
C PRO A 102 18.49 -2.55 31.53
N THR A 103 19.71 -3.08 31.52
CA THR A 103 20.19 -4.00 30.48
C THR A 103 19.20 -5.16 30.28
N LYS A 104 19.07 -5.67 29.05
CA LYS A 104 18.11 -6.72 28.64
C LYS A 104 16.64 -6.32 28.63
N THR A 105 16.30 -5.08 28.95
CA THR A 105 14.93 -4.57 28.78
C THR A 105 14.54 -4.53 27.29
N LYS A 106 13.35 -5.02 26.96
CA LYS A 106 12.77 -4.88 25.62
C LYS A 106 11.99 -3.58 25.52
N VAL A 107 12.36 -2.74 24.56
CA VAL A 107 11.72 -1.46 24.24
C VAL A 107 11.00 -1.58 22.91
N ILE A 108 9.75 -1.12 22.87
CA ILE A 108 8.90 -1.10 21.68
C ILE A 108 8.44 0.35 21.47
N VAL A 109 8.56 0.83 20.24
CA VAL A 109 8.09 2.17 19.86
C VAL A 109 6.73 2.03 19.19
N ASN A 110 5.74 2.78 19.67
CA ASN A 110 4.38 2.74 19.18
C ASN A 110 4.16 3.82 18.11
N ALA A 111 4.48 3.49 16.86
CA ALA A 111 4.31 4.38 15.72
C ALA A 111 2.84 4.75 15.48
N TRP A 112 1.90 3.85 15.81
CA TRP A 112 0.46 4.09 15.64
C TRP A 112 -0.05 5.22 16.54
N VAL A 113 0.39 5.26 17.81
CA VAL A 113 0.04 6.36 18.74
C VAL A 113 0.72 7.65 18.32
N ILE A 114 2.01 7.60 17.97
CA ILE A 114 2.79 8.78 17.56
C ILE A 114 2.19 9.45 16.32
N GLY A 115 1.79 8.65 15.32
CA GLY A 115 1.13 9.15 14.11
C GLY A 115 -0.24 9.79 14.38
N ARG A 116 -0.85 9.57 15.56
CA ARG A 116 -2.17 10.09 15.96
C ARG A 116 -2.14 11.10 17.08
N ASP A 117 -0.95 11.51 17.51
CA ASP A 117 -0.80 12.42 18.63
C ASP A 117 -1.37 13.82 18.27
N PRO A 118 -2.43 14.29 18.95
CA PRO A 118 -3.04 15.59 18.66
C PRO A 118 -2.13 16.78 19.01
N GLU A 119 -1.05 16.58 19.77
CA GLU A 119 -0.05 17.64 20.01
C GLU A 119 0.76 17.95 18.74
N HIS A 120 0.92 16.96 17.86
CA HIS A 120 1.72 17.06 16.64
C HIS A 120 0.86 17.10 15.36
N TRP A 121 -0.33 16.49 15.40
CA TRP A 121 -1.22 16.34 14.25
C TRP A 121 -2.58 16.98 14.52
N LYS A 122 -2.88 18.08 13.82
CA LYS A 122 -4.24 18.64 13.83
C LYS A 122 -5.22 17.65 13.21
N ASP A 123 -6.38 17.48 13.84
CA ASP A 123 -7.43 16.54 13.41
C ASP A 123 -6.84 15.12 13.20
N SER A 124 -6.07 14.65 14.17
CA SER A 124 -5.15 13.50 14.06
C SER A 124 -5.78 12.17 13.63
N GLU A 125 -7.09 11.98 13.81
CA GLU A 125 -7.81 10.78 13.36
C GLU A 125 -8.40 10.92 11.94
N SER A 126 -8.30 12.09 11.33
CA SER A 126 -8.84 12.38 9.99
C SER A 126 -7.81 12.11 8.91
N PHE A 127 -8.26 11.52 7.80
CA PHE A 127 -7.45 11.32 6.60
C PHE A 127 -7.41 12.62 5.77
N GLU A 128 -6.33 13.38 5.89
CA GLU A 128 -6.11 14.64 5.18
C GLU A 128 -4.72 14.65 4.49
N PRO A 129 -4.60 14.08 3.28
CA PRO A 129 -3.33 14.01 2.55
C PRO A 129 -2.63 15.36 2.37
N GLU A 130 -3.40 16.43 2.24
CA GLU A 130 -2.93 17.79 2.02
C GLU A 130 -2.06 18.31 3.16
N ARG A 131 -2.06 17.68 4.34
CA ARG A 131 -1.14 18.05 5.44
C ARG A 131 0.34 17.83 5.11
N PHE A 132 0.63 17.03 4.10
CA PHE A 132 1.99 16.79 3.61
C PHE A 132 2.37 17.70 2.43
N ASP A 133 1.46 18.58 2.00
CA ASP A 133 1.75 19.59 0.98
C ASP A 133 2.84 20.54 1.50
N GLY A 134 3.87 20.79 0.69
CA GLY A 134 5.07 21.54 1.09
C GLY A 134 6.32 20.71 1.38
N GLY A 135 6.19 19.40 1.63
CA GLY A 135 7.32 18.45 1.58
C GLY A 135 8.29 18.46 2.78
N ASP A 136 7.95 19.11 3.89
CA ASP A 136 8.82 19.20 5.06
C ASP A 136 9.03 17.85 5.77
N ILE A 137 8.03 16.96 5.72
CA ILE A 137 8.08 15.62 6.32
C ILE A 137 8.53 14.60 5.29
N ASN A 138 9.59 13.86 5.62
CA ASN A 138 10.22 12.87 4.75
C ASN A 138 10.50 11.53 5.45
N TYR A 139 10.83 10.50 4.67
CA TYR A 139 11.07 9.15 5.17
C TYR A 139 12.48 8.93 5.78
N LYS A 140 13.31 9.96 5.91
CA LYS A 140 14.71 9.85 6.36
C LYS A 140 14.85 9.75 7.89
N GLY A 141 13.76 9.53 8.62
CA GLY A 141 13.77 9.36 10.07
C GLY A 141 14.32 10.57 10.83
N THR A 142 14.08 11.77 10.31
CA THR A 142 14.41 13.05 10.97
C THR A 142 13.16 13.75 11.53
N ASN A 143 11.97 13.28 11.13
CA ASN A 143 10.67 13.68 11.63
C ASN A 143 10.17 12.61 12.60
N PHE A 144 10.22 12.87 13.91
CA PHE A 144 9.87 11.86 14.93
C PHE A 144 8.36 11.69 15.11
N GLU A 145 7.59 12.69 14.70
CA GLU A 145 6.14 12.64 14.54
C GLU A 145 5.70 11.68 13.41
N PHE A 146 6.63 11.31 12.51
CA PHE A 146 6.38 10.44 11.36
C PHE A 146 7.48 9.37 11.17
N ILE A 147 7.40 8.31 11.97
CA ILE A 147 8.46 7.28 12.11
C ILE A 147 8.11 5.92 11.50
N THR A 148 7.24 5.89 10.47
CA THR A 148 6.75 4.62 9.90
C THR A 148 7.87 3.71 9.38
N PHE A 149 8.99 4.29 8.92
CA PHE A 149 10.19 3.54 8.50
C PHE A 149 11.30 3.49 9.55
N CYS A 150 10.97 3.73 10.83
CA CYS A 150 11.92 3.92 11.92
C CYS A 150 12.90 5.09 11.65
N ALA A 151 13.94 5.19 12.48
CA ALA A 151 15.00 6.18 12.35
C ALA A 151 16.38 5.56 12.64
N SER A 152 17.44 6.31 12.34
CA SER A 152 18.82 5.95 12.67
C SER A 152 19.29 4.62 12.03
N ARG A 153 20.24 3.91 12.65
CA ARG A 153 20.86 2.66 12.17
C ARG A 153 19.89 1.49 12.00
N ARG A 154 18.64 1.66 12.43
CA ARG A 154 17.57 0.66 12.35
C ARG A 154 16.40 1.12 11.48
N MET A 155 16.62 2.19 10.72
CA MET A 155 15.74 2.62 9.64
C MET A 155 15.55 1.48 8.64
N CYS A 156 14.33 1.38 8.10
CA CYS A 156 13.98 0.34 7.14
C CYS A 156 14.92 0.41 5.93
N PRO A 157 15.66 -0.66 5.61
CA PRO A 157 16.52 -0.67 4.42
C PRO A 157 15.73 -0.70 3.11
N GLY A 158 14.44 -1.06 3.17
CA GLY A 158 13.55 -1.18 2.02
C GLY A 158 12.74 0.06 1.68
N ILE A 159 13.02 1.25 2.23
CA ILE A 159 12.21 2.47 2.00
C ILE A 159 12.01 2.74 0.51
N LEU A 160 13.11 2.84 -0.25
CA LEU A 160 13.05 3.23 -1.65
C LEU A 160 12.24 2.23 -2.48
N PHE A 161 12.47 0.94 -2.24
CA PHE A 161 11.76 -0.12 -2.95
C PHE A 161 10.28 -0.19 -2.53
N GLY A 162 9.98 -0.06 -1.23
CA GLY A 162 8.62 -0.03 -0.71
C GLY A 162 7.82 1.15 -1.29
N ILE A 163 8.35 2.37 -1.22
CA ILE A 163 7.71 3.57 -1.77
C ILE A 163 7.49 3.44 -3.27
N ALA A 164 8.49 3.00 -4.04
CA ALA A 164 8.34 2.78 -5.48
C ALA A 164 7.21 1.79 -5.82
N ASN A 165 6.96 0.79 -4.96
CA ASN A 165 5.88 -0.19 -5.16
C ASN A 165 4.49 0.30 -4.75
N VAL A 166 4.37 1.31 -3.87
CA VAL A 166 3.07 1.72 -3.32
C VAL A 166 2.62 3.11 -3.77
N GLU A 167 3.52 3.95 -4.23
CA GLU A 167 3.22 5.36 -4.56
C GLU A 167 2.24 5.49 -5.73
N LEU A 168 2.54 4.84 -6.85
CA LEU A 168 1.72 4.96 -8.06
C LEU A 168 0.45 4.09 -8.08
N PRO A 169 0.46 2.83 -7.59
CA PRO A 169 -0.68 1.94 -7.81
C PRO A 169 -2.04 2.47 -7.33
N PRO A 170 -2.20 3.06 -6.13
CA PRO A 170 -3.51 3.56 -5.70
C PRO A 170 -4.05 4.66 -6.62
N VAL A 171 -3.19 5.58 -7.07
CA VAL A 171 -3.60 6.66 -7.99
C VAL A 171 -3.91 6.11 -9.38
N GLN A 172 -3.12 5.17 -9.89
CA GLN A 172 -3.40 4.52 -11.16
C GLN A 172 -4.74 3.77 -11.12
N LEU A 173 -5.01 3.07 -10.03
CA LEU A 173 -6.26 2.36 -9.79
C LEU A 173 -7.44 3.34 -9.79
N VAL A 174 -7.38 4.43 -9.04
CA VAL A 174 -8.43 5.46 -8.98
C VAL A 174 -8.59 6.19 -10.32
N TYR A 175 -7.51 6.39 -11.06
CA TYR A 175 -7.55 7.05 -12.35
C TYR A 175 -8.21 6.19 -13.43
N GLN A 176 -7.85 4.90 -13.48
CA GLN A 176 -8.31 3.99 -14.53
C GLN A 176 -9.72 3.44 -14.27
N PHE A 177 -10.09 3.23 -13.01
CA PHE A 177 -11.33 2.53 -12.66
C PHE A 177 -12.35 3.45 -11.98
N ASP A 178 -13.62 3.20 -12.26
CA ASP A 178 -14.75 3.80 -11.56
C ASP A 178 -15.14 2.91 -10.38
N TRP A 179 -14.60 3.25 -9.21
CA TRP A 179 -14.75 2.42 -8.01
C TRP A 179 -16.10 2.65 -7.33
N LYS A 180 -16.75 1.55 -6.95
CA LYS A 180 -17.98 1.55 -6.14
C LYS A 180 -17.82 0.58 -4.98
N LEU A 181 -18.33 0.97 -3.82
CA LEU A 181 -18.36 0.06 -2.68
C LEU A 181 -19.41 -1.05 -2.94
N PRO A 182 -19.10 -2.31 -2.56
CA PRO A 182 -20.01 -3.43 -2.74
C PRO A 182 -21.30 -3.20 -1.94
N ASN A 183 -22.40 -3.82 -2.38
CA ASN A 183 -23.70 -3.79 -1.70
C ASN A 183 -24.27 -2.38 -1.44
N ARG A 184 -23.84 -1.36 -2.20
CA ARG A 184 -24.28 0.05 -2.05
C ARG A 184 -23.97 0.63 -0.66
N VAL A 185 -22.95 0.11 0.02
CA VAL A 185 -22.44 0.68 1.27
C VAL A 185 -22.02 2.13 0.99
N LYS A 186 -22.43 3.07 1.85
CA LYS A 186 -22.00 4.47 1.72
C LYS A 186 -20.54 4.62 2.19
N PRO A 187 -19.77 5.58 1.66
CA PRO A 187 -18.38 5.81 2.10
C PRO A 187 -18.20 5.88 3.62
N ASN A 188 -19.09 6.61 4.32
CA ASN A 188 -19.03 6.77 5.78
C ASN A 188 -19.38 5.50 6.57
N GLU A 189 -19.94 4.49 5.92
CA GLU A 189 -20.31 3.18 6.50
C GLU A 189 -19.21 2.13 6.24
N LEU A 190 -18.12 2.49 5.55
CA LEU A 190 -16.99 1.60 5.33
C LEU A 190 -16.31 1.25 6.66
N ASP A 191 -16.20 -0.04 6.93
CA ASP A 191 -15.54 -0.56 8.12
C ASP A 191 -14.02 -0.42 8.02
N MET A 192 -13.48 0.52 8.80
CA MET A 192 -12.04 0.80 8.89
C MET A 192 -11.38 0.14 10.10
N THR A 193 -12.01 -0.89 10.68
CA THR A 193 -11.44 -1.55 11.85
C THR A 193 -10.19 -2.35 11.50
N GLU A 194 -9.17 -2.20 12.35
CA GLU A 194 -7.87 -2.82 12.17
C GLU A 194 -7.84 -4.25 12.75
N SER A 195 -7.34 -5.20 11.97
CA SER A 195 -6.97 -6.53 12.44
C SER A 195 -5.52 -6.50 12.89
N LEU A 196 -5.29 -6.75 14.17
CA LEU A 196 -3.95 -6.74 14.75
C LEU A 196 -3.21 -8.04 14.39
N GLY A 197 -2.09 -7.90 13.71
CA GLY A 197 -1.17 -8.98 13.33
C GLY A 197 0.27 -8.48 13.26
N ALA A 198 1.17 -9.25 12.63
CA ALA A 198 2.53 -8.78 12.32
C ALA A 198 2.51 -7.54 11.41
N THR A 199 1.47 -7.44 10.58
CA THR A 199 1.08 -6.25 9.82
C THR A 199 -0.38 -5.89 10.14
N ILE A 200 -0.72 -4.59 10.23
CA ILE A 200 -2.12 -4.14 10.38
C ILE A 200 -2.86 -4.34 9.06
N LYS A 201 -3.89 -5.16 9.03
CA LYS A 201 -4.77 -5.34 7.85
C LYS A 201 -6.17 -4.85 8.17
N THR A 202 -6.96 -4.53 7.15
CA THR A 202 -8.38 -4.26 7.38
C THR A 202 -9.03 -5.55 7.91
N LYS A 203 -9.97 -5.46 8.88
CA LYS A 203 -10.74 -6.64 9.30
C LYS A 203 -11.66 -7.14 8.19
N ASN A 204 -12.03 -6.26 7.26
CA ASN A 204 -12.99 -6.54 6.21
C ASN A 204 -12.27 -6.74 4.87
N LYS A 205 -11.99 -8.00 4.53
CA LYS A 205 -11.42 -8.41 3.23
C LYS A 205 -12.33 -8.14 2.01
N LYS A 206 -13.39 -7.35 2.15
CA LYS A 206 -14.44 -7.16 1.12
C LYS A 206 -14.03 -6.21 -0.02
N LEU A 207 -12.86 -5.57 0.05
CA LEU A 207 -12.26 -4.89 -1.10
C LEU A 207 -11.45 -5.85 -1.99
N GLU A 208 -11.38 -7.14 -1.64
CA GLU A 208 -10.90 -8.16 -2.57
C GLU A 208 -11.78 -8.12 -3.83
N LEU A 209 -11.21 -7.61 -4.92
CA LEU A 209 -11.62 -7.97 -6.27
C LEU A 209 -11.49 -9.49 -6.35
N SER A 210 -12.55 -10.20 -5.96
CA SER A 210 -12.47 -11.65 -5.78
C SER A 210 -12.05 -12.28 -7.10
N SER A 211 -10.92 -12.97 -7.07
CA SER A 211 -10.23 -13.57 -8.22
C SER A 211 -10.96 -14.75 -8.86
N HIS A 212 -12.18 -15.06 -8.40
CA HIS A 212 -12.98 -16.20 -8.84
C HIS A 212 -14.08 -15.83 -9.85
N PHE A 213 -14.14 -14.58 -10.31
CA PHE A 213 -15.18 -14.12 -11.21
C PHE A 213 -14.61 -13.57 -12.52
N VAL A 214 -15.22 -13.98 -13.63
CA VAL A 214 -15.01 -13.33 -14.92
C VAL A 214 -15.69 -11.96 -14.82
N TRP A 215 -14.92 -10.89 -14.96
CA TRP A 215 -15.41 -9.52 -14.91
C TRP A 215 -15.78 -9.05 -16.32
N ALA A 216 -16.93 -8.41 -16.44
CA ALA A 216 -17.20 -7.60 -17.63
C ALA A 216 -16.58 -6.22 -17.42
N MET A 217 -15.65 -5.86 -18.30
CA MET A 217 -15.06 -4.53 -18.33
C MET A 217 -15.89 -3.65 -19.26
N GLU A 218 -16.50 -2.61 -18.72
CA GLU A 218 -17.21 -1.60 -19.51
C GLU A 218 -16.52 -0.25 -19.37
N LYS A 219 -16.64 0.59 -20.40
CA LYS A 219 -16.20 1.97 -20.31
C LYS A 219 -17.37 2.82 -19.83
N ASN A 220 -17.20 3.51 -18.71
CA ASN A 220 -18.17 4.49 -18.22
C ASN A 220 -18.33 5.58 -19.31
N PRO A 221 -19.53 5.78 -19.87
CA PRO A 221 -19.74 6.71 -20.98
C PRO A 221 -19.60 8.18 -20.57
N GLN A 222 -19.67 8.50 -19.28
CA GLN A 222 -19.60 9.88 -18.78
C GLN A 222 -18.17 10.36 -18.52
N ASN A 223 -17.30 9.47 -18.01
CA ASN A 223 -15.94 9.85 -17.61
C ASN A 223 -14.83 9.00 -18.27
N GLY A 224 -15.20 7.99 -19.06
CA GLY A 224 -14.27 7.14 -19.79
C GLY A 224 -13.49 6.12 -18.95
N LYS A 225 -13.74 6.04 -17.64
CA LYS A 225 -13.10 5.07 -16.73
C LYS A 225 -13.66 3.66 -16.91
N ILE A 226 -12.91 2.66 -16.48
CA ILE A 226 -13.30 1.25 -16.54
C ILE A 226 -14.21 0.92 -15.36
N ILE A 227 -15.38 0.36 -15.64
CA ILE A 227 -16.28 -0.25 -14.66
C ILE A 227 -16.02 -1.75 -14.67
N LEU A 228 -15.84 -2.34 -13.49
CA LEU A 228 -15.80 -3.78 -13.29
C LEU A 228 -17.18 -4.22 -12.81
N ASN A 229 -17.91 -4.95 -13.66
CA ASN A 229 -19.19 -5.55 -13.31
C ASN A 229 -19.02 -7.05 -13.07
N GLU A 230 -19.62 -7.56 -12.00
CA GLU A 230 -19.80 -9.00 -11.86
C GLU A 230 -20.71 -9.49 -12.99
N LEU A 231 -20.40 -10.62 -13.61
CA LEU A 231 -21.21 -11.18 -14.70
C LEU A 231 -22.66 -11.48 -14.29
N SER A 232 -22.91 -11.76 -13.00
CA SER A 232 -24.27 -11.91 -12.46
C SER A 232 -25.10 -10.64 -12.54
N ASP A 233 -24.45 -9.47 -12.50
CA ASP A 233 -25.06 -8.15 -12.59
C ASP A 233 -24.99 -7.56 -14.02
N TYR A 234 -24.27 -8.22 -14.93
CA TYR A 234 -24.11 -7.77 -16.31
C TYR A 234 -25.34 -8.10 -17.16
N GLN A 235 -26.18 -7.09 -17.42
CA GLN A 235 -27.22 -7.20 -18.43
C GLN A 235 -26.58 -7.16 -19.82
N MET A 236 -26.53 -8.31 -20.52
CA MET A 236 -26.06 -8.33 -21.90
C MET A 236 -26.85 -7.31 -22.74
N PRO A 237 -26.19 -6.45 -23.53
CA PRO A 237 -26.89 -5.54 -24.40
C PRO A 237 -27.77 -6.35 -25.35
N HIS A 238 -29.05 -6.01 -25.42
CA HIS A 238 -30.00 -6.63 -26.34
C HIS A 238 -29.46 -6.45 -27.76
N CYS A 239 -28.92 -7.53 -28.33
CA CYS A 239 -28.56 -7.58 -29.73
C CYS A 239 -29.89 -7.61 -30.52
N THR A 240 -30.38 -6.45 -30.95
CA THR A 240 -31.46 -6.38 -31.93
C THR A 240 -30.93 -6.94 -33.23
N GLN A 241 -31.20 -8.22 -33.50
CA GLN A 241 -31.06 -8.81 -34.82
C GLN A 241 -32.03 -8.09 -35.77
N ASN A 242 -31.56 -7.05 -36.45
CA ASN A 242 -32.12 -6.67 -37.74
C ASN A 242 -31.64 -7.70 -38.76
N MET A 243 -32.25 -8.89 -38.74
CA MET A 243 -32.34 -9.71 -39.94
C MET A 243 -33.44 -9.10 -40.79
N GLU A 244 -33.06 -8.20 -41.70
CA GLU A 244 -33.90 -7.90 -42.85
C GLU A 244 -34.09 -9.21 -43.62
N SER A 245 -35.30 -9.75 -43.54
CA SER A 245 -35.79 -10.80 -44.40
C SER A 245 -35.87 -10.25 -45.82
N SER A 246 -34.80 -10.42 -46.60
CA SER A 246 -34.90 -10.35 -48.06
C SER A 246 -35.69 -11.57 -48.53
N SER A 247 -36.98 -11.36 -48.76
CA SER A 247 -37.88 -12.29 -49.42
C SER A 247 -37.48 -12.40 -50.89
N LEU A 248 -37.07 -13.61 -51.28
CA LEU A 248 -37.12 -14.08 -52.66
C LEU A 248 -38.56 -13.97 -53.19
N MET A 249 -38.82 -13.07 -54.13
CA MET A 249 -39.80 -13.25 -55.20
C MET A 249 -39.35 -12.46 -56.44
N GLU A 250 -39.41 -13.18 -57.56
CA GLU A 250 -39.10 -12.86 -58.98
C GLU A 250 -37.63 -12.96 -59.43
#